data_AF-A0A1X3DI72-F1
#
_entry.id   AF-A0A1X3DI72-F1
#
_cell.length_a   1.000
_cell.length_b   1.000
_cell.length_c   1.000
_cell.angle_alpha   90.00
_cell.angle_beta   90.00
_cell.angle_gamma   90.00
#
_symmetry.space_group_name_H-M   'P 1'
#
loop_
_entity.id
_entity.type
_entity.pdbx_description
1 polymer ?
#
loop_
_entity_poly.entity_id
_entity_poly.type
_entity_poly.pdbx_seq_one_letter_code
_entity_poly.pdbx_strand_id
1 'polypeptide(L)'
;MKIKVVKMPEVRRLIVGKYVDTLDLDYTQSLENLQKDIELALPSLMANLSVFDNVADIDDVLVYRGGSHIDIVLDGKRSLDWLRIEDHYEPVED
;
A
#
# COMPACT_ATOMS: atom_id res chain seq x y z
N MET A 1 13.17 -3.11 -4.64
CA MET A 1 12.32 -2.18 -3.87
C MET A 1 12.26 -0.88 -4.65
N LYS A 2 11.06 -0.34 -4.85
CA LYS A 2 10.84 0.93 -5.54
C LYS A 2 10.33 1.98 -4.57
N ILE A 3 10.61 3.23 -4.90
CA ILE A 3 10.18 4.43 -4.18
C ILE A 3 9.57 5.38 -5.21
N LYS A 4 8.36 5.88 -4.95
CA LYS A 4 7.68 6.94 -5.71
C LYS A 4 7.24 8.02 -4.72
N VAL A 5 7.20 9.26 -5.20
CA VAL A 5 6.65 10.39 -4.44
C VAL A 5 5.63 11.09 -5.33
N VAL A 6 4.44 11.32 -4.79
CA VAL A 6 3.35 12.04 -5.44
C VAL A 6 3.08 13.33 -4.67
N LYS A 7 3.05 14.45 -5.39
CA LYS A 7 2.70 15.75 -4.83
C LYS A 7 1.21 15.99 -4.99
N MET A 8 0.52 16.21 -3.88
CA MET A 8 -0.87 16.67 -3.79
C MET A 8 -0.87 18.07 -3.15
N PRO A 9 -1.99 18.83 -3.18
CA PRO A 9 -2.03 20.21 -2.71
C PRO A 9 -1.49 20.43 -1.29
N GLU A 10 -1.86 19.57 -0.34
CA GLU A 10 -1.52 19.73 1.09
C GLU A 10 -0.62 18.59 1.62
N VAL A 11 -0.29 17.62 0.75
CA VAL A 11 0.36 16.38 1.14
C VAL A 11 1.42 15.98 0.12
N ARG A 12 2.58 15.53 0.62
CA ARG A 12 3.49 14.67 -0.14
C ARG A 12 3.23 13.23 0.25
N ARG A 13 2.82 12.43 -0.74
CA ARG A 13 2.60 11.01 -0.54
C ARG A 13 3.83 10.22 -0.95
N LEU A 14 4.39 9.47 -0.02
CA LEU A 14 5.47 8.51 -0.24
C LEU A 14 4.87 7.13 -0.53
N ILE A 15 5.29 6.48 -1.61
CA ILE A 15 4.89 5.12 -1.96
C ILE A 15 6.14 4.26 -2.08
N VAL A 16 6.24 3.21 -1.26
CA VAL A 16 7.40 2.32 -1.24
C VAL A 16 6.98 0.86 -1.23
N GLY A 17 7.80 -0.01 -1.82
CA GLY A 17 7.55 -1.44 -1.77
C GLY A 17 8.10 -2.23 -2.95
N LYS A 18 7.92 -3.55 -2.89
CA LYS A 18 8.34 -4.49 -3.94
C LYS A 18 7.41 -4.44 -5.16
N TYR A 19 6.12 -4.15 -4.99
CA TYR A 19 5.09 -4.29 -6.03
C TYR A 19 4.46 -2.97 -6.46
N VAL A 20 5.12 -1.85 -6.19
CA VAL A 20 4.69 -0.48 -6.54
C VAL A 20 4.50 -0.26 -8.05
N ASP A 21 5.13 -1.06 -8.91
CA ASP A 21 4.92 -1.02 -10.36
C ASP A 21 3.96 -2.08 -10.87
N THR A 22 3.66 -3.08 -10.05
CA THR A 22 2.69 -4.13 -10.38
C THR A 22 1.28 -3.66 -10.06
N LEU A 23 1.11 -2.92 -8.96
CA LEU A 23 -0.13 -2.30 -8.55
C LEU A 23 -0.28 -0.96 -9.27
N ASP A 24 -1.07 -0.95 -10.35
CA ASP A 24 -1.42 0.28 -11.07
C ASP A 24 -2.59 0.97 -10.36
N LEU A 25 -2.24 1.83 -9.40
CA LEU A 25 -3.18 2.53 -8.52
C LEU A 25 -3.12 4.03 -8.77
N ASP A 26 -4.28 4.70 -8.68
CA ASP A 26 -4.34 6.15 -8.66
C ASP A 26 -3.95 6.69 -7.27
N TYR A 27 -2.64 6.94 -7.12
CA TYR A 27 -2.07 7.45 -5.87
C TYR A 27 -2.48 8.89 -5.52
N THR A 28 -3.32 9.57 -6.31
CA THR A 28 -3.83 10.91 -5.98
C THR A 28 -5.10 10.90 -5.14
N GLN A 29 -5.71 9.74 -4.93
CA GLN A 29 -6.97 9.58 -4.19
C GLN A 29 -6.80 9.66 -2.66
N SER A 30 -7.89 9.60 -1.89
CA SER A 30 -7.80 9.49 -0.44
C SER A 30 -7.22 8.13 -0.02
N LEU A 31 -6.64 8.04 1.19
CA LEU A 31 -6.18 6.75 1.75
C LEU A 31 -7.34 5.74 1.90
N GLU A 32 -8.58 6.21 2.10
CA GLU A 32 -9.74 5.31 2.13
C GLU A 32 -9.99 4.64 0.79
N ASN A 33 -9.97 5.41 -0.30
CA ASN A 33 -10.23 4.86 -1.62
C ASN A 33 -9.07 3.97 -2.08
N LEU A 34 -7.83 4.40 -1.82
CA LEU A 34 -6.65 3.58 -2.07
C LEU A 34 -6.70 2.24 -1.32
N GLN A 35 -7.15 2.24 -0.06
CA GLN A 35 -7.30 0.98 0.68
C GLN A 35 -8.23 0.01 -0.06
N LYS A 36 -9.40 0.48 -0.52
CA LYS A 36 -10.38 -0.35 -1.24
C LYS A 36 -9.79 -0.89 -2.55
N ASP A 37 -9.06 -0.06 -3.29
CA ASP A 37 -8.43 -0.48 -4.55
C ASP A 37 -7.30 -1.49 -4.32
N ILE A 38 -6.52 -1.33 -3.23
CA ILE A 38 -5.48 -2.30 -2.85
C ILE A 38 -6.12 -3.62 -2.41
N GLU A 39 -7.17 -3.59 -1.59
CA GLU A 39 -7.92 -4.77 -1.16
C GLU A 39 -8.51 -5.52 -2.37
N LEU A 40 -8.99 -4.79 -3.38
CA LEU A 40 -9.48 -5.35 -4.63
C LEU A 40 -8.36 -6.04 -5.44
N ALA A 41 -7.17 -5.43 -5.50
CA ALA A 41 -6.04 -5.95 -6.26
C ALA A 41 -5.27 -7.07 -5.55
N LEU A 42 -5.33 -7.14 -4.22
CA LEU A 42 -4.51 -8.01 -3.38
C LEU A 42 -4.64 -9.51 -3.75
N PRO A 43 -5.84 -10.10 -3.95
CA PRO A 43 -5.95 -11.51 -4.35
C PRO A 43 -5.23 -11.81 -5.68
N SER A 44 -5.30 -10.89 -6.64
CA SER A 44 -4.63 -11.03 -7.94
C SER A 44 -3.12 -10.91 -7.82
N LEU A 45 -2.64 -9.99 -6.97
CA LEU A 45 -1.22 -9.90 -6.65
C LEU A 45 -0.71 -11.20 -6.01
N MET A 46 -1.41 -11.71 -4.99
CA MET A 46 -1.03 -12.95 -4.30
C MET A 46 -0.98 -14.15 -5.24
N ALA A 47 -1.93 -14.23 -6.18
CA ALA A 47 -1.93 -15.25 -7.22
C ALA A 47 -0.71 -15.17 -8.15
N ASN A 48 -0.32 -13.96 -8.55
CA ASN A 48 0.85 -13.75 -9.41
C ASN A 48 2.16 -14.13 -8.73
N LEU A 49 2.28 -13.89 -7.42
CA LEU A 49 3.49 -14.15 -6.65
C LEU A 49 3.76 -15.63 -6.37
N SER A 50 2.92 -16.54 -6.86
CA SER A 50 2.96 -17.97 -6.52
C SER A 50 2.98 -18.23 -5.00
N VAL A 51 2.39 -17.31 -4.22
CA VAL A 51 2.29 -17.41 -2.75
C VAL A 51 1.39 -18.57 -2.34
N PHE A 52 0.63 -19.13 -3.27
CA PHE A 52 -0.19 -20.33 -3.09
C PHE A 52 0.58 -21.58 -2.62
N ASP A 53 1.89 -21.67 -2.83
CA ASP A 53 2.60 -22.94 -2.56
C ASP A 53 3.29 -23.02 -1.19
N ASN A 54 3.67 -21.92 -0.51
CA ASN A 54 4.58 -22.04 0.66
C ASN A 54 4.63 -20.90 1.69
N VAL A 55 3.69 -19.97 1.77
CA VAL A 55 3.74 -18.91 2.81
C VAL A 55 2.38 -18.73 3.45
N ALA A 56 2.36 -18.77 4.78
CA ALA A 56 1.33 -18.35 5.74
C ALA A 56 -0.07 -18.10 5.14
N ASP A 57 -1.06 -18.86 5.63
CA ASP A 57 -2.47 -18.83 5.23
C ASP A 57 -2.84 -17.48 4.62
N ILE A 58 -3.24 -17.49 3.35
CA ILE A 58 -3.60 -16.30 2.56
C ILE A 58 -4.54 -15.36 3.35
N ASP A 59 -5.33 -15.94 4.25
CA ASP A 59 -6.23 -15.29 5.19
C ASP A 59 -5.55 -14.32 6.18
N ASP A 60 -4.24 -14.45 6.42
CA ASP A 60 -3.45 -13.57 7.28
C ASP A 60 -2.94 -12.32 6.53
N VAL A 61 -3.03 -12.23 5.19
CA VAL A 61 -2.52 -11.05 4.46
C VAL A 61 -3.63 -10.02 4.29
N LEU A 62 -3.43 -8.81 4.84
CA LEU A 62 -4.43 -7.75 4.80
C LEU A 62 -3.84 -6.37 4.54
N VAL A 63 -4.72 -5.45 4.15
CA VAL A 63 -4.40 -4.04 3.98
C VAL A 63 -4.68 -3.32 5.30
N TYR A 64 -3.64 -2.88 5.98
CA TYR A 64 -3.74 -2.11 7.20
C TYR A 64 -3.72 -0.62 6.88
N ARG A 65 -4.71 0.13 7.37
CA ARG A 65 -4.76 1.60 7.26
C ARG A 65 -4.66 2.24 8.65
N GLY A 66 -3.57 2.96 8.89
CA GLY A 66 -3.40 3.86 10.03
C GLY A 66 -3.95 5.27 9.72
N GLY A 67 -3.75 6.21 10.65
CA GLY A 67 -4.26 7.59 10.49
C GLY A 67 -3.69 8.35 9.28
N SER A 68 -2.48 8.01 8.83
CA SER A 68 -1.78 8.70 7.72
C SER A 68 -1.00 7.74 6.82
N HIS A 69 -1.27 6.43 6.89
CA HIS A 69 -0.56 5.45 6.07
C HIS A 69 -1.39 4.21 5.77
N ILE A 70 -1.00 3.50 4.71
CA ILE A 70 -1.46 2.16 4.35
C ILE A 70 -0.25 1.24 4.26
N ASP A 71 -0.38 0.00 4.71
CA ASP A 71 0.65 -1.03 4.61
C ASP A 71 -0.01 -2.38 4.28
N ILE A 72 0.64 -3.20 3.46
CA ILE A 72 0.25 -4.60 3.28
C ILE A 72 1.03 -5.42 4.30
N VAL A 73 0.31 -6.01 5.25
CA VAL A 73 0.88 -6.68 6.42
C VAL A 73 0.43 -8.12 6.48
N LEU A 74 1.18 -8.91 7.26
CA LEU A 74 0.72 -10.18 7.78
C LEU A 74 0.07 -9.91 9.15
N ASP A 75 -1.18 -10.33 9.34
CA ASP A 75 -2.03 -10.00 10.48
C ASP A 75 -1.32 -10.31 11.81
N GLY A 76 -1.39 -9.33 12.72
CA GLY A 76 -0.73 -9.38 14.03
C GLY A 76 0.81 -9.48 14.01
N LYS A 77 1.48 -9.40 12.85
CA LYS A 77 2.93 -9.65 12.72
C LYS A 77 3.70 -8.42 12.24
N ARG A 78 3.80 -8.22 10.92
CA ARG A 78 4.74 -7.26 10.32
C ARG A 78 4.32 -6.83 8.93
N SER A 79 4.85 -5.68 8.49
CA SER A 79 4.84 -5.31 7.06
C SER A 79 5.53 -6.38 6.21
N LEU A 80 4.97 -6.60 5.02
CA LEU A 80 5.53 -7.50 4.02
C LEU A 80 6.51 -6.78 3.07
N ASP A 81 6.64 -5.46 3.19
CA ASP A 81 7.33 -4.56 2.24
C ASP A 81 6.76 -4.65 0.82
N TRP A 82 5.51 -5.10 0.68
CA TRP A 82 4.85 -5.29 -0.62
C TRP A 82 4.43 -3.94 -1.19
N LEU A 83 3.71 -3.17 -0.38
CA LEU A 83 3.30 -1.80 -0.65
C LEU A 83 3.08 -1.10 0.70
N ARG A 84 3.67 0.09 0.83
CA ARG A 84 3.44 1.02 1.93
C ARG A 84 3.28 2.42 1.37
N ILE A 85 2.26 3.12 1.83
CA ILE A 85 1.88 4.46 1.40
C ILE A 85 1.81 5.35 2.63
N GLU A 86 2.49 6.49 2.63
CA GLU A 86 2.51 7.43 3.75
C GLU A 86 2.18 8.84 3.27
N ASP A 87 1.25 9.50 3.96
CA ASP A 87 0.91 10.91 3.76
C ASP A 87 1.71 11.78 4.72
N HIS A 88 2.51 12.69 4.15
CA HIS A 88 3.22 13.72 4.87
C HIS A 88 2.57 15.08 4.56
N TYR A 89 1.86 15.64 5.54
CA TYR A 89 1.27 16.96 5.42
C TYR A 89 2.36 18.03 5.38
N GLU A 90 2.33 18.87 4.34
CA GLU A 90 3.15 20.08 4.30
C GLU A 90 2.30 21.24 4.84
N PRO A 91 2.84 22.10 5.71
CA PRO A 91 2.15 23.34 6.06
C PRO A 91 1.93 24.16 4.78
N VAL A 92 0.72 24.67 4.60
CA VAL A 92 0.43 25.66 3.55
C VAL A 92 1.20 26.92 3.94
N GLU A 93 2.17 27.32 3.12
CA GLU A 93 2.80 28.63 3.27
C GLU A 93 1.78 29.69 2.82
N ASP A 94 1.36 30.55 3.74
CA ASP A 94 0.43 31.68 3.54
C ASP A 94 1.01 32.77 2.61
#